data_AF-A0A5N7BTW1-F1
#
_entry.id   AF-A0A5N7BTW1-F1
#
_cell.length_a   1.000
_cell.length_b   1.000
_cell.length_c   1.000
_cell.angle_alpha   90.00
_cell.angle_beta   90.00
_cell.angle_gamma   90.00
#
_symmetry.space_group_name_H-M   'P 1'
#
loop_
_entity.id
_entity.type
_entity.pdbx_description
1 polymer ?
#
loop_
_entity_poly.entity_id
_entity_poly.type
_entity_poly.pdbx_seq_one_letter_code
_entity_poly.pdbx_strand_id
1 'polypeptide(L)'
;MKSHVILQSYTAALGFVYTALSQRPTTFTPVDQKEVFFSIAIPNTTASSRSGPILFQIKAPSSLQWVGLGQGKQMAGANMFILYSAPSNNVTISPRSGQGHFPPVYNPNSRVFLLDGSGIHDGTMTANVLCENCIEWQGGSIDPSSSSTQWIYAYKEGPPLNSVNATESIQRHDGNGIANADLTQAKTTTDNPFLTYNPATGSNDALSSMDGTRGNAMLVAHGLMMAIAFVLLFPSFALLISLPWVTSPSKVHAPLQVLALTLAIAGMGVGIQLAIDKKVKSSSHPIIGIIVVALLVLFQPLMGFLQHRHFRRNGGKGAFAYLHRWLGRSMIILGIVNGGLGFRLAGIGDPSTPRSAMIAYSVIAGVMGLLYLGTHLLVAMQGRSRGQARKLEHNRHPEILLIGNTHRLQQIEMLYNALIRTHHITSRKKVATLKQAASAHNCFVLLRSGGIPGIMYVESKEKDAVEAWVNVARNLRYKDFQLVTRPGALEGDCRKQIENENRKDGKKSNAGGANEERDSRPRLEEVETVKVFGSKMKDKGVWRWWRKGMGYVS
;
A
#
# COMPACT_ATOMS: atom_id res chain seq x y z
N MET A 1 72.96 27.67 -50.14
CA MET A 1 73.13 28.10 -48.74
C MET A 1 72.20 27.26 -47.88
N LYS A 2 72.76 26.29 -47.14
CA LYS A 2 72.01 25.45 -46.18
C LYS A 2 72.19 26.07 -44.80
N SER A 3 71.12 26.60 -44.20
CA SER A 3 71.14 27.10 -42.82
C SER A 3 71.01 25.93 -41.84
N HIS A 4 72.03 25.73 -41.02
CA HIS A 4 71.99 24.88 -39.84
C HIS A 4 71.34 25.65 -38.68
N VAL A 5 70.26 25.09 -38.12
CA VAL A 5 69.66 25.57 -36.88
C VAL A 5 70.43 24.96 -35.71
N ILE A 6 71.08 25.81 -34.92
CA ILE A 6 71.74 25.44 -33.66
C ILE A 6 70.69 25.57 -32.55
N LEU A 7 70.33 24.46 -31.93
CA LEU A 7 69.47 24.42 -30.75
C LEU A 7 70.36 24.51 -29.49
N GLN A 8 70.41 25.68 -28.84
CA GLN A 8 71.03 25.83 -27.52
C GLN A 8 70.06 25.29 -26.45
N SER A 9 70.47 24.23 -25.77
CA SER A 9 69.76 23.67 -24.62
C SER A 9 70.10 24.49 -23.37
N TYR A 10 69.12 25.21 -22.82
CA TYR A 10 69.20 25.76 -21.47
C TYR A 10 68.83 24.68 -20.46
N THR A 11 69.81 24.19 -19.71
CA THR A 11 69.60 23.34 -18.53
C THR A 11 69.17 24.21 -17.35
N ALA A 12 67.87 24.22 -17.05
CA ALA A 12 67.37 24.76 -15.78
C ALA A 12 67.55 23.70 -14.68
N ALA A 13 68.48 23.96 -13.75
CA ALA A 13 68.62 23.18 -12.53
C ALA A 13 67.44 23.50 -11.59
N LEU A 14 66.43 22.62 -11.57
CA LEU A 14 65.38 22.64 -10.56
C LEU A 14 65.94 22.10 -9.24
N GLY A 15 66.33 22.99 -8.34
CA GLY A 15 66.56 22.65 -6.94
C GLY A 15 65.25 22.17 -6.32
N PHE A 16 65.20 20.88 -5.95
CA PHE A 16 64.15 20.36 -5.08
C PHE A 16 64.36 20.95 -3.68
N VAL A 17 63.71 22.08 -3.41
CA VAL A 17 63.39 22.47 -2.04
C VAL A 17 62.34 21.46 -1.59
N TYR A 18 62.74 20.50 -0.76
CA TYR A 18 61.79 19.72 0.03
C TYR A 18 61.09 20.70 0.97
N THR A 19 59.95 21.24 0.53
CA THR A 19 59.01 21.85 1.46
C THR A 19 58.53 20.71 2.34
N ALA A 20 58.94 20.72 3.61
CA ALA A 20 58.30 19.88 4.62
C ALA A 20 56.81 20.20 4.54
N LEU A 21 56.01 19.28 4.00
CA LEU A 21 54.56 19.34 4.08
C LEU A 21 54.24 19.42 5.56
N SER A 22 53.90 20.61 6.05
CA SER A 22 53.30 20.76 7.37
C SER A 22 52.01 19.96 7.33
N GLN A 23 52.05 18.75 7.88
CA GLN A 23 50.91 17.86 8.01
C GLN A 23 49.86 18.62 8.87
N ARG A 24 48.63 18.74 8.37
CA ARG A 24 47.56 19.58 8.94
C ARG A 24 46.41 18.68 9.42
N PRO A 25 45.61 19.13 10.40
CA PRO A 25 44.38 18.42 10.75
C PRO A 25 43.49 18.20 9.53
N THR A 26 42.87 17.02 9.45
CA THR A 26 41.84 16.73 8.44
C THR A 26 40.48 17.13 9.01
N THR A 27 39.63 17.79 8.22
CA THR A 27 38.39 18.41 8.71
C THR A 27 37.18 18.03 7.88
N PHE A 28 36.05 17.85 8.53
CA PHE A 28 34.74 17.70 7.89
C PHE A 28 33.65 18.48 8.61
N THR A 29 32.56 18.77 7.88
CA THR A 29 31.43 19.59 8.31
C THR A 29 30.11 18.89 7.97
N PRO A 30 29.11 18.89 8.86
CA PRO A 30 27.76 18.43 8.54
C PRO A 30 27.16 19.20 7.37
N VAL A 31 26.43 18.51 6.49
CA VAL A 31 25.85 19.13 5.27
C VAL A 31 24.82 20.21 5.63
N ASP A 32 24.12 20.01 6.73
CA ASP A 32 23.03 20.82 7.26
C ASP A 32 23.48 21.84 8.33
N GLN A 33 24.73 21.78 8.83
CA GLN A 33 25.28 22.71 9.82
C GLN A 33 26.67 23.21 9.39
N LYS A 34 26.70 24.26 8.58
CA LYS A 34 27.93 24.82 7.99
C LYS A 34 28.90 25.45 8.99
N GLU A 35 28.44 25.73 10.19
CA GLU A 35 29.23 26.34 11.27
C GLU A 35 29.80 25.29 12.25
N VAL A 36 29.54 24.00 12.00
CA VAL A 36 30.05 22.89 12.82
C VAL A 36 31.24 22.24 12.11
N PHE A 37 32.39 22.20 12.79
CA PHE A 37 33.61 21.62 12.26
C PHE A 37 34.14 20.54 13.20
N PHE A 38 34.53 19.41 12.62
CA PHE A 38 35.25 18.34 13.28
C PHE A 38 36.61 18.20 12.61
N SER A 39 37.68 18.38 13.38
CA SER A 39 39.05 18.29 12.89
C SER A 39 39.80 17.22 13.64
N ILE A 40 40.58 16.39 12.95
CA ILE A 40 41.33 15.29 13.54
C ILE A 40 42.80 15.46 13.24
N ALA A 41 43.65 15.20 14.22
CA ALA A 41 45.09 15.16 14.09
C ALA A 41 45.67 13.93 14.81
N ILE A 42 46.70 13.34 14.22
CA ILE A 42 47.35 12.12 14.70
C ILE A 42 48.83 12.42 14.94
N PRO A 43 49.34 12.32 16.18
CA PRO A 43 50.77 12.44 16.43
C PRO A 43 51.58 11.47 15.57
N ASN A 44 52.71 11.91 15.03
CA ASN A 44 53.56 11.05 14.18
C ASN A 44 54.00 9.75 14.89
N THR A 45 54.20 9.81 16.21
CA THR A 45 54.48 8.65 17.07
C THR A 45 53.31 7.68 17.13
N THR A 46 52.07 8.17 17.12
CA THR A 46 50.86 7.34 17.12
C THR A 46 50.61 6.71 15.75
N ALA A 47 50.84 7.47 14.67
CA ALA A 47 50.73 6.94 13.31
C ALA A 47 51.74 5.82 13.03
N SER A 48 52.97 5.92 13.57
CA SER A 48 54.02 4.93 13.36
C SER A 48 53.90 3.70 14.27
N SER A 49 53.58 3.89 15.55
CA SER A 49 53.42 2.79 16.51
C SER A 49 52.03 2.13 16.49
N ARG A 50 51.05 2.75 15.81
CA ARG A 50 49.63 2.39 15.83
C ARG A 50 49.02 2.35 17.23
N SER A 51 49.62 3.06 18.18
CA SER A 51 49.18 3.14 19.58
C SER A 51 49.52 4.52 20.15
N GLY A 52 48.79 4.96 21.16
CA GLY A 52 48.98 6.27 21.79
C GLY A 52 47.82 7.24 21.54
N PRO A 53 48.05 8.53 21.82
CA PRO A 53 46.99 9.52 21.84
C PRO A 53 46.53 9.95 20.44
N ILE A 54 45.27 10.34 20.33
CA ILE A 54 44.74 11.08 19.18
C ILE A 54 44.30 12.48 19.63
N LEU A 55 44.32 13.41 18.67
CA LEU A 55 43.92 14.79 18.88
C LEU A 55 42.71 15.09 18.00
N PHE A 56 41.72 15.79 18.52
CA PHE A 56 40.61 16.29 17.72
C PHE A 56 40.10 17.64 18.21
N GLN A 57 39.51 18.42 17.32
CA GLN A 57 38.82 19.65 17.63
C GLN A 57 37.34 19.52 17.24
N ILE A 58 36.47 20.01 18.12
CA ILE A 58 35.07 20.26 17.80
C ILE A 58 34.84 21.77 17.91
N LYS A 59 34.40 22.39 16.81
CA LYS A 59 33.92 23.79 16.79
C LYS A 59 32.47 23.82 16.38
N ALA A 60 31.65 24.56 17.10
CA ALA A 60 30.22 24.66 16.81
C ALA A 60 29.61 25.94 17.40
N PRO A 61 28.46 26.42 16.90
CA PRO A 61 27.73 27.51 17.52
C PRO A 61 27.34 27.15 18.96
N SER A 62 27.59 28.06 19.90
CA SER A 62 27.21 27.93 21.31
C SER A 62 25.69 27.95 21.54
N SER A 63 24.91 28.25 20.51
CA SER A 63 23.45 28.16 20.48
C SER A 63 22.92 26.73 20.37
N LEU A 64 23.78 25.76 20.01
CA LEU A 64 23.39 24.35 20.05
C LEU A 64 23.30 23.86 21.49
N GLN A 65 22.32 23.00 21.76
CA GLN A 65 22.18 22.36 23.06
C GLN A 65 23.37 21.46 23.36
N TRP A 66 23.77 20.66 22.37
CA TRP A 66 25.00 19.86 22.38
C TRP A 66 25.39 19.46 20.95
N VAL A 67 26.67 19.17 20.74
CA VAL A 67 27.23 18.60 19.50
C VAL A 67 28.12 17.40 19.85
N GLY A 68 28.16 16.39 19.01
CA GLY A 68 28.88 15.15 19.30
C GLY A 68 29.67 14.63 18.11
N LEU A 69 30.88 14.15 18.39
CA LEU A 69 31.72 13.39 17.47
C LEU A 69 31.79 11.94 17.96
N GLY A 70 31.81 10.96 17.07
CA GLY A 70 32.00 9.57 17.45
C GLY A 70 32.91 8.80 16.49
N GLN A 71 33.73 7.92 17.04
CA GLN A 71 34.50 6.94 16.30
C GLN A 71 33.65 5.70 16.07
N GLY A 72 33.55 5.27 14.81
CA GLY A 72 32.76 4.11 14.42
C GLY A 72 31.81 4.40 13.26
N LYS A 73 31.05 3.36 12.86
CA LYS A 73 30.18 3.40 11.68
C LYS A 73 28.73 3.80 11.99
N GLN A 74 28.35 3.70 13.26
CA GLN A 74 26.98 3.88 13.75
C GLN A 74 27.01 4.10 15.27
N MET A 75 25.91 4.59 15.85
CA MET A 75 25.80 4.86 17.29
C MET A 75 26.08 3.61 18.15
N ALA A 76 25.53 2.45 17.78
CA ALA A 76 25.75 1.21 18.51
C ALA A 76 27.20 0.69 18.29
N GLY A 77 27.97 0.62 19.38
CA GLY A 77 29.38 0.26 19.39
C GLY A 77 30.35 1.43 19.19
N ALA A 78 29.87 2.68 19.09
CA ALA A 78 30.74 3.83 18.91
C ALA A 78 31.36 4.35 20.22
N ASN A 79 32.57 4.89 20.11
CA ASN A 79 33.17 5.76 21.12
C ASN A 79 32.77 7.20 20.82
N MET A 80 32.11 7.90 21.74
CA MET A 80 31.45 9.18 21.47
C MET A 80 31.97 10.27 22.40
N PHE A 81 32.05 11.50 21.90
CA PHE A 81 32.49 12.69 22.64
C PHE A 81 31.45 13.77 22.45
N ILE A 82 30.71 14.09 23.52
CA ILE A 82 29.63 15.06 23.49
C ILE A 82 30.13 16.36 24.09
N LEU A 83 30.06 17.44 23.31
CA LEU A 83 30.42 18.80 23.67
C LEU A 83 29.15 19.63 23.93
N TYR A 84 29.17 20.39 25.02
CA TYR A 84 28.16 21.41 25.31
C TYR A 84 28.78 22.55 26.12
N SER A 85 28.06 23.67 26.19
CA SER A 85 28.47 24.84 26.95
C SER A 85 28.50 24.57 28.45
N ALA A 86 29.40 25.28 29.13
CA ALA A 86 29.52 25.34 30.58
C ALA A 86 29.58 26.80 31.04
N PRO A 87 29.34 27.07 32.33
CA PRO A 87 29.40 28.42 32.87
C PRO A 87 30.75 29.11 32.65
N SER A 88 30.77 30.44 32.70
CA SER A 88 31.99 31.26 32.57
C SER A 88 32.70 31.12 31.22
N ASN A 89 31.94 31.08 30.12
CA ASN A 89 32.44 30.93 28.74
C ASN A 89 33.33 29.69 28.55
N ASN A 90 33.00 28.61 29.26
CA ASN A 90 33.75 27.36 29.19
C ASN A 90 32.91 26.28 28.48
N VAL A 91 33.50 25.11 28.28
CA VAL A 91 32.86 23.96 27.65
C VAL A 91 33.08 22.70 28.47
N THR A 92 32.16 21.75 28.33
CA THR A 92 32.27 20.41 28.91
C THR A 92 32.35 19.39 27.80
N ILE A 93 33.34 18.49 27.88
CA ILE A 93 33.43 17.31 27.02
C ILE A 93 33.05 16.05 27.82
N SER A 94 32.12 15.29 27.29
CA SER A 94 31.56 14.08 27.91
C SER A 94 31.87 12.87 27.02
N PRO A 95 32.88 12.05 27.36
CA PRO A 95 33.09 10.77 26.69
C PRO A 95 31.99 9.78 27.04
N ARG A 96 31.45 9.10 26.03
CA ARG A 96 30.34 8.16 26.17
C ARG A 96 30.52 6.92 25.29
N SER A 97 29.89 5.83 25.69
CA SER A 97 29.81 4.59 24.92
C SER A 97 28.40 4.42 24.34
N GLY A 98 28.32 4.26 23.03
CA GLY A 98 27.07 3.91 22.37
C GLY A 98 26.81 2.40 22.45
N GLN A 99 25.77 1.98 23.15
CA GLN A 99 25.42 0.55 23.32
C GLN A 99 24.24 0.11 22.45
N GLY A 100 23.68 1.04 21.66
CA GLY A 100 22.49 0.83 20.84
C GLY A 100 21.93 2.16 20.35
N HIS A 101 20.69 2.15 19.86
CA HIS A 101 19.93 3.37 19.53
C HIS A 101 19.14 3.88 20.74
N PHE A 102 19.85 4.07 21.86
CA PHE A 102 19.33 4.63 23.11
C PHE A 102 20.37 5.58 23.72
N PRO A 103 20.02 6.42 24.72
CA PRO A 103 20.93 7.42 25.25
C PRO A 103 22.30 6.82 25.61
N PRO A 104 23.41 7.37 25.07
CA PRO A 104 24.74 6.83 25.30
C PRO A 104 25.16 7.09 26.74
N VAL A 105 25.90 6.15 27.32
CA VAL A 105 26.26 6.14 28.74
C VAL A 105 27.65 6.74 28.90
N TYR A 106 27.84 7.57 29.94
CA TYR A 106 29.16 8.12 30.27
C TYR A 106 30.21 7.02 30.44
N ASN A 107 31.37 7.20 29.82
CA ASN A 107 32.47 6.24 29.87
C ASN A 107 33.60 6.79 30.76
N PRO A 108 33.69 6.37 32.04
CA PRO A 108 34.74 6.84 32.95
C PRO A 108 36.14 6.30 32.58
N ASN A 109 36.23 5.26 31.74
CA ASN A 109 37.52 4.69 31.34
C ASN A 109 38.16 5.46 30.18
N SER A 110 37.46 6.41 29.57
CA SER A 110 38.00 7.24 28.48
C SER A 110 38.83 8.38 29.06
N ARG A 111 40.12 8.43 28.71
CA ARG A 111 41.06 9.45 29.18
C ARG A 111 41.12 10.61 28.18
N VAL A 112 40.17 11.52 28.34
CA VAL A 112 39.93 12.68 27.47
C VAL A 112 40.19 13.97 28.23
N PHE A 113 41.00 14.85 27.65
CA PHE A 113 41.41 16.11 28.26
C PHE A 113 41.17 17.27 27.30
N LEU A 114 40.61 18.36 27.82
CA LEU A 114 40.55 19.63 27.09
C LEU A 114 41.93 20.28 27.12
N LEU A 115 42.38 20.72 25.95
CA LEU A 115 43.63 21.44 25.74
C LEU A 115 43.36 22.95 25.68
N ASP A 116 44.45 23.72 25.77
CA ASP A 116 44.42 25.17 25.61
C ASP A 116 43.71 25.61 24.33
N GLY A 117 43.01 26.74 24.42
CA GLY A 117 42.14 27.26 23.36
C GLY A 117 40.73 26.66 23.34
N SER A 118 40.39 25.78 24.28
CA SER A 118 39.01 25.34 24.52
C SER A 118 38.22 26.40 25.30
N GLY A 119 36.94 26.56 24.99
CA GLY A 119 36.07 27.56 25.60
C GLY A 119 35.04 28.10 24.61
N ILE A 120 34.31 29.13 25.03
CA ILE A 120 33.31 29.83 24.20
C ILE A 120 33.85 31.23 23.89
N HIS A 121 34.05 31.50 22.60
CA HIS A 121 34.50 32.80 22.10
C HIS A 121 33.67 33.18 20.88
N ASP A 122 33.19 34.43 20.83
CA ASP A 122 32.40 34.98 19.71
C ASP A 122 31.20 34.09 19.32
N GLY A 123 30.50 33.57 20.33
CA GLY A 123 29.34 32.69 20.12
C GLY A 123 29.67 31.29 19.60
N THR A 124 30.95 30.92 19.49
CA THR A 124 31.40 29.59 19.06
C THR A 124 32.00 28.83 20.25
N MET A 125 31.48 27.64 20.54
CA MET A 125 32.11 26.70 21.46
C MET A 125 33.21 25.90 20.73
N THR A 126 34.40 25.89 21.32
CA THR A 126 35.58 25.17 20.83
C THR A 126 36.05 24.19 21.89
N ALA A 127 36.27 22.94 21.50
CA ALA A 127 36.98 21.97 22.32
C ALA A 127 38.16 21.42 21.53
N ASN A 128 39.37 21.73 21.98
CA ASN A 128 40.60 21.08 21.55
C ASN A 128 40.83 19.91 22.50
N VAL A 129 40.94 18.69 21.97
CA VAL A 129 40.86 17.49 22.79
C VAL A 129 42.05 16.58 22.53
N LEU A 130 42.68 16.14 23.62
CA LEU A 130 43.59 15.01 23.67
C LEU A 130 42.84 13.79 24.19
N CYS A 131 42.84 12.69 23.45
CA CYS A 131 42.42 11.40 23.99
C CYS A 131 43.56 10.40 23.99
N GLU A 132 43.96 9.93 25.18
CA GLU A 132 45.10 9.04 25.35
C GLU A 132 44.83 7.57 24.99
N ASN A 133 43.57 7.13 25.04
CA ASN A 133 43.18 5.73 24.86
C ASN A 133 41.98 5.56 23.93
N CYS A 134 41.94 6.33 22.83
CA CYS A 134 40.86 6.28 21.84
C CYS A 134 41.23 5.55 20.53
N ILE A 135 42.36 4.86 20.47
CA ILE A 135 42.68 3.97 19.34
C ILE A 135 41.81 2.71 19.37
N GLU A 136 41.59 2.15 20.57
CA GLU A 136 40.75 0.99 20.80
C GLU A 136 39.74 1.28 21.91
N TRP A 137 38.53 0.74 21.77
CA TRP A 137 37.48 0.86 22.78
C TRP A 137 36.58 -0.37 22.78
N GLN A 138 35.70 -0.45 23.78
CA GLN A 138 34.67 -1.49 23.82
C GLN A 138 33.63 -1.26 22.71
N GLY A 139 33.81 -1.93 21.58
CA GLY A 139 32.93 -1.83 20.40
C GLY A 139 33.67 -1.64 19.08
N GLY A 140 34.97 -1.33 19.12
CA GLY A 140 35.77 -1.18 17.90
C GLY A 140 37.16 -0.61 18.12
N SER A 141 37.82 -0.33 17.00
CA SER A 141 39.12 0.34 16.95
C SER A 141 39.21 1.22 15.70
N ILE A 142 40.17 2.14 15.72
CA ILE A 142 40.54 2.95 14.56
C ILE A 142 42.00 2.69 14.23
N ASP A 143 42.32 2.54 12.93
CA ASP A 143 43.70 2.50 12.48
C ASP A 143 44.17 3.95 12.22
N PRO A 144 45.11 4.49 13.04
CA PRO A 144 45.58 5.87 12.92
C PRO A 144 46.40 6.12 11.65
N SER A 145 46.70 5.06 10.88
CA SER A 145 47.43 5.12 9.61
C SER A 145 46.54 4.85 8.38
N SER A 146 45.22 4.69 8.56
CA SER A 146 44.29 4.44 7.46
C SER A 146 43.95 5.70 6.67
N SER A 147 43.82 5.55 5.35
CA SER A 147 43.35 6.61 4.45
C SER A 147 41.83 6.76 4.42
N SER A 148 41.10 5.89 5.12
CA SER A 148 39.64 5.97 5.23
C SER A 148 39.19 5.43 6.59
N THR A 149 38.94 6.35 7.52
CA THR A 149 38.39 6.04 8.84
C THR A 149 36.98 6.56 8.97
N GLN A 150 36.09 5.78 9.58
CA GLN A 150 34.67 6.11 9.68
C GLN A 150 34.37 6.80 11.01
N TRP A 151 33.68 7.93 10.90
CA TRP A 151 33.25 8.77 12.00
C TRP A 151 31.76 9.02 11.89
N ILE A 152 31.12 9.24 13.03
CA ILE A 152 29.75 9.72 13.11
C ILE A 152 29.74 11.08 13.78
N TYR A 153 28.75 11.90 13.45
CA TYR A 153 28.49 13.14 14.15
C TYR A 153 27.00 13.26 14.46
N ALA A 154 26.67 14.05 15.48
CA ALA A 154 25.30 14.37 15.83
C ALA A 154 25.22 15.74 16.51
N TYR A 155 24.08 16.40 16.43
CA TYR A 155 23.86 17.66 17.12
C TYR A 155 22.39 17.83 17.54
N LYS A 156 22.18 18.66 18.56
CA LYS A 156 20.86 19.01 19.07
C LYS A 156 20.71 20.52 19.08
N GLU A 157 19.66 21.00 18.44
CA GLU A 157 19.22 22.39 18.52
C GLU A 157 18.36 22.61 19.76
N GLY A 158 18.44 23.81 20.33
CA GLY A 158 17.66 24.21 21.50
C GLY A 158 18.51 24.93 22.54
N PRO A 159 17.91 25.25 23.71
CA PRO A 159 18.61 25.98 24.76
C PRO A 159 19.91 25.26 25.17
N PRO A 160 21.04 25.98 25.29
CA PRO A 160 22.32 25.41 25.70
C PRO A 160 22.23 24.74 27.08
N LEU A 161 22.91 23.59 27.26
CA LEU A 161 22.88 22.87 28.54
C LEU A 161 23.54 23.65 29.68
N ASN A 162 24.60 24.41 29.40
CA ASN A 162 25.33 25.23 30.37
C ASN A 162 25.67 24.47 31.67
N SER A 163 26.33 23.32 31.54
CA SER A 163 26.61 22.39 32.64
C SER A 163 28.08 21.95 32.65
N VAL A 164 28.65 21.78 33.84
CA VAL A 164 29.98 21.17 34.05
C VAL A 164 29.91 19.65 34.24
N ASN A 165 28.70 19.08 34.32
CA ASN A 165 28.51 17.68 34.66
C ASN A 165 28.71 16.77 33.45
N ALA A 166 29.83 16.05 33.38
CA ALA A 166 30.09 15.12 32.28
C ALA A 166 29.02 14.01 32.12
N THR A 167 28.17 13.76 33.12
CA THR A 167 27.06 12.79 33.04
C THR A 167 25.70 13.43 32.74
N GLU A 168 25.66 14.69 32.29
CA GLU A 168 24.42 15.43 32.02
C GLU A 168 23.44 14.65 31.15
N SER A 169 22.14 14.74 31.42
CA SER A 169 21.15 14.03 30.59
C SER A 169 21.00 14.77 29.25
N ILE A 170 21.23 14.07 28.14
CA ILE A 170 21.11 14.65 26.80
C ILE A 170 19.88 14.12 26.08
N GLN A 171 19.20 15.01 25.36
CA GLN A 171 18.10 14.64 24.47
C GLN A 171 18.64 14.03 23.17
N ARG A 172 17.82 13.24 22.48
CA ARG A 172 18.17 12.69 21.15
C ARG A 172 18.45 13.84 20.16
N HIS A 173 19.51 13.72 19.38
CA HIS A 173 19.91 14.66 18.34
C HIS A 173 18.77 14.97 17.34
N ASP A 174 18.82 16.17 16.75
CA ASP A 174 17.95 16.55 15.64
C ASP A 174 18.58 16.23 14.28
N GLY A 175 19.90 16.34 14.19
CA GLY A 175 20.68 15.97 13.01
C GLY A 175 21.84 15.04 13.35
N ASN A 176 22.19 14.17 12.41
CA ASN A 176 23.30 13.24 12.52
C ASN A 176 23.80 12.84 11.13
N GLY A 177 25.01 12.29 11.08
CA GLY A 177 25.55 11.75 9.85
C GLY A 177 26.83 10.97 10.06
N ILE A 178 27.38 10.54 8.94
CA ILE A 178 28.63 9.77 8.85
C ILE A 178 29.62 10.60 8.04
N ALA A 179 30.88 10.59 8.46
CA ALA A 179 31.99 11.18 7.74
C ALA A 179 33.12 10.15 7.60
N ASN A 180 33.89 10.29 6.52
CA ASN A 180 35.14 9.55 6.36
C ASN A 180 36.31 10.52 6.46
N ALA A 181 37.35 10.15 7.19
CA ALA A 181 38.56 10.93 7.36
C ALA A 181 39.79 10.15 6.91
N ASP A 182 40.61 10.77 6.06
CA ASP A 182 41.93 10.28 5.67
C ASP A 182 42.95 10.68 6.75
N LEU A 183 43.35 9.73 7.59
CA LEU A 183 44.30 9.99 8.68
C LEU A 183 45.75 9.98 8.20
N THR A 184 46.04 9.51 6.99
CA THR A 184 47.39 9.56 6.42
C THR A 184 47.84 11.01 6.21
N GLN A 185 46.89 11.91 5.99
CA GLN A 185 47.10 13.35 5.81
C GLN A 185 46.97 14.14 7.11
N ALA A 186 46.40 13.54 8.17
CA ALA A 186 46.09 14.20 9.44
C ALA A 186 47.24 14.20 10.45
N LYS A 187 48.48 13.97 10.02
CA LYS A 187 49.60 13.80 10.96
C LYS A 187 50.03 15.12 11.61
N THR A 188 50.62 15.07 12.80
CA THR A 188 51.15 16.26 13.48
C THR A 188 52.40 15.93 14.30
N THR A 189 53.27 16.93 14.46
CA THR A 189 54.39 16.93 15.39
C THR A 189 54.18 17.84 16.60
N THR A 190 53.08 18.59 16.64
CA THR A 190 52.75 19.51 17.74
C THR A 190 51.81 18.84 18.73
N ASP A 191 51.92 19.20 20.01
CA ASP A 191 51.05 18.68 21.07
C ASP A 191 49.61 19.22 20.95
N ASN A 192 49.44 20.42 20.38
CA ASN A 192 48.15 21.02 20.11
C ASN A 192 48.16 21.73 18.73
N PRO A 193 47.78 21.03 17.65
CA PRO A 193 47.80 21.60 16.29
C PRO A 193 46.64 22.57 16.05
N PHE A 194 45.74 22.75 17.02
CA PHE A 194 44.48 23.46 16.82
C PHE A 194 44.52 24.94 17.21
N LEU A 195 45.55 25.40 17.93
CA LEU A 195 45.67 26.79 18.39
C LEU A 195 45.70 27.82 17.26
N THR A 196 46.37 27.48 16.15
CA THR A 196 46.50 28.36 14.97
C THR A 196 45.76 27.81 13.74
N TYR A 197 45.02 26.71 13.91
CA TYR A 197 44.29 26.07 12.83
C TYR A 197 42.90 26.67 12.66
N ASN A 198 42.57 27.06 11.43
CA ASN A 198 41.23 27.48 11.06
C ASN A 198 40.56 26.39 10.21
N PRO A 199 39.56 25.66 10.73
CA PRO A 199 38.88 24.62 9.98
C PRO A 199 38.11 25.14 8.76
N ALA A 200 37.66 26.40 8.75
CA ALA A 200 36.92 26.97 7.64
C ALA A 200 37.78 27.13 6.37
N THR A 201 39.09 27.33 6.51
CA THR A 201 40.03 27.42 5.38
C THR A 201 40.80 26.12 5.13
N GLY A 202 40.81 25.21 6.10
CA GLY A 202 41.45 23.89 6.02
C GLY A 202 40.53 22.76 5.56
N SER A 203 39.26 23.05 5.29
CA SER A 203 38.29 22.09 4.75
C SER A 203 38.61 21.79 3.28
N ASN A 204 39.57 20.90 3.04
CA ASN A 204 39.71 20.24 1.74
C ASN A 204 38.52 19.29 1.59
N ASP A 205 37.43 19.71 0.93
CA ASP A 205 36.24 18.93 0.52
C ASP A 205 36.24 17.45 0.94
N ALA A 206 36.16 17.20 2.26
CA ALA A 206 35.99 15.86 2.78
C ALA A 206 34.55 15.52 2.47
N LEU A 207 34.36 14.66 1.46
CA LEU A 207 33.07 14.22 0.94
C LEU A 207 32.15 13.79 2.09
N SER A 208 31.31 14.70 2.57
CA SER A 208 30.14 14.37 3.35
C SER A 208 29.32 13.44 2.46
N SER A 209 29.31 12.15 2.78
CA SER A 209 28.69 11.16 1.91
C SER A 209 27.23 11.56 1.64
N MET A 210 26.88 11.78 0.36
CA MET A 210 25.51 11.97 -0.14
C MET A 210 24.58 10.77 0.19
N ASP A 211 25.12 9.73 0.83
CA ASP A 211 24.42 8.51 1.21
C ASP A 211 23.33 8.77 2.27
N GLY A 212 23.54 9.76 3.15
CA GLY A 212 22.52 10.19 4.12
C GLY A 212 21.26 10.75 3.44
N THR A 213 21.43 11.64 2.45
CA THR A 213 20.31 12.26 1.71
C THR A 213 19.57 11.24 0.84
N ARG A 214 20.32 10.35 0.18
CA ARG A 214 19.73 9.27 -0.64
C ARG A 214 18.97 8.26 0.23
N GLY A 215 19.55 7.84 1.36
CA GLY A 215 18.90 6.95 2.31
C GLY A 215 17.63 7.55 2.94
N ASN A 216 17.64 8.85 3.23
CA ASN A 216 16.47 9.58 3.74
C ASN A 216 15.36 9.68 2.69
N ALA A 217 15.69 10.04 1.44
CA ALA A 217 14.74 10.07 0.34
C ALA A 217 14.12 8.68 0.07
N MET A 218 14.94 7.64 0.10
CA MET A 218 14.48 6.25 -0.03
C MET A 218 13.56 5.84 1.12
N LEU A 219 13.88 6.22 2.36
CA LEU A 219 13.05 5.94 3.54
C LEU A 219 11.67 6.60 3.43
N VAL A 220 11.63 7.87 3.03
CA VAL A 220 10.37 8.60 2.81
C VAL A 220 9.58 7.98 1.66
N ALA A 221 10.23 7.65 0.54
CA ALA A 221 9.58 7.01 -0.61
C ALA A 221 8.97 5.65 -0.24
N HIS A 222 9.73 4.78 0.43
CA HIS A 222 9.25 3.48 0.92
C HIS A 222 8.02 3.66 1.83
N GLY A 223 8.13 4.52 2.84
CA GLY A 223 7.05 4.77 3.80
C GLY A 223 5.78 5.29 3.12
N LEU A 224 5.92 6.25 2.20
CA LEU A 224 4.80 6.86 1.49
C LEU A 224 4.10 5.86 0.57
N MET A 225 4.85 5.12 -0.25
CA MET A 225 4.31 4.13 -1.18
C MET A 225 3.56 3.02 -0.42
N MET A 226 4.15 2.52 0.66
CA MET A 226 3.54 1.44 1.46
C MET A 226 2.33 1.95 2.24
N ALA A 227 2.35 3.17 2.77
CA ALA A 227 1.19 3.78 3.42
C ALA A 227 0.03 3.97 2.43
N ILE A 228 0.29 4.52 1.24
CA ILE A 228 -0.75 4.68 0.20
C ILE A 228 -1.34 3.31 -0.17
N ALA A 229 -0.49 2.30 -0.42
CA ALA A 229 -0.95 0.97 -0.79
C ALA A 229 -1.82 0.31 0.29
N PHE A 230 -1.33 0.24 1.53
CA PHE A 230 -1.98 -0.54 2.60
C PHE A 230 -3.06 0.20 3.38
N VAL A 231 -2.96 1.52 3.52
CA VAL A 231 -3.94 2.32 4.27
C VAL A 231 -5.07 2.79 3.37
N LEU A 232 -4.77 3.17 2.12
CA LEU A 232 -5.75 3.77 1.23
C LEU A 232 -6.22 2.79 0.15
N LEU A 233 -5.32 2.29 -0.70
CA LEU A 233 -5.71 1.59 -1.93
C LEU A 233 -6.32 0.22 -1.65
N PHE A 234 -5.62 -0.68 -0.95
CA PHE A 234 -6.13 -2.03 -0.68
C PHE A 234 -7.47 -2.04 0.06
N PRO A 235 -7.67 -1.27 1.16
CA PRO A 235 -8.96 -1.19 1.83
C PRO A 235 -10.06 -0.62 0.91
N SER A 236 -9.79 0.48 0.21
CA SER A 236 -10.78 1.11 -0.69
C SER A 236 -11.21 0.14 -1.79
N PHE A 237 -10.26 -0.48 -2.49
CA PHE A 237 -10.54 -1.39 -3.60
C PHE A 237 -11.22 -2.69 -3.15
N ALA A 238 -11.05 -3.10 -1.90
CA ALA A 238 -11.84 -4.18 -1.30
C ALA A 238 -13.28 -3.74 -0.99
N LEU A 239 -13.49 -2.51 -0.51
CA LEU A 239 -14.82 -1.96 -0.23
C LEU A 239 -15.65 -1.71 -1.49
N LEU A 240 -15.02 -1.43 -2.63
CA LEU A 240 -15.73 -1.32 -3.91
C LEU A 240 -16.62 -2.55 -4.18
N ILE A 241 -16.21 -3.76 -3.78
CA ILE A 241 -17.04 -4.97 -4.00
C ILE A 241 -18.35 -4.94 -3.19
N SER A 242 -18.40 -4.21 -2.08
CA SER A 242 -19.58 -4.12 -1.21
C SER A 242 -20.65 -3.18 -1.75
N LEU A 243 -20.34 -2.36 -2.76
CA LEU A 243 -21.28 -1.41 -3.37
C LEU A 243 -22.09 -2.08 -4.50
N PRO A 244 -23.34 -1.66 -4.74
CA PRO A 244 -24.17 -2.18 -5.83
C PRO A 244 -23.72 -1.59 -7.19
N TRP A 245 -22.79 -2.25 -7.88
CA TRP A 245 -22.32 -1.82 -9.20
C TRP A 245 -23.19 -2.38 -10.35
N VAL A 246 -23.36 -1.56 -11.39
CA VAL A 246 -24.04 -1.93 -12.65
C VAL A 246 -23.12 -2.79 -13.55
N THR A 247 -21.79 -2.72 -13.34
CA THR A 247 -20.77 -3.47 -14.09
C THR A 247 -20.27 -4.71 -13.36
N SER A 248 -19.75 -5.70 -14.10
CA SER A 248 -19.12 -6.89 -13.51
C SER A 248 -18.01 -6.50 -12.52
N PRO A 249 -18.09 -6.88 -11.22
CA PRO A 249 -17.14 -6.46 -10.19
C PRO A 249 -15.68 -6.75 -10.53
N SER A 250 -15.41 -7.85 -11.24
CA SER A 250 -14.05 -8.23 -11.66
C SER A 250 -13.38 -7.23 -12.62
N LYS A 251 -14.15 -6.50 -13.43
CA LYS A 251 -13.60 -5.55 -14.42
C LYS A 251 -13.08 -4.26 -13.78
N VAL A 252 -13.55 -3.92 -12.58
CA VAL A 252 -13.13 -2.74 -11.83
C VAL A 252 -12.12 -3.14 -10.76
N HIS A 253 -12.41 -4.20 -10.01
CA HIS A 253 -11.56 -4.62 -8.90
C HIS A 253 -10.20 -5.12 -9.37
N ALA A 254 -10.12 -5.94 -10.43
CA ALA A 254 -8.84 -6.54 -10.82
C ALA A 254 -7.80 -5.49 -11.28
N PRO A 255 -8.10 -4.51 -12.16
CA PRO A 255 -7.13 -3.49 -12.55
C PRO A 255 -6.67 -2.62 -11.37
N LEU A 256 -7.59 -2.22 -10.49
CA LEU A 256 -7.26 -1.42 -9.30
C LEU A 256 -6.39 -2.21 -8.32
N GLN A 257 -6.66 -3.50 -8.11
CA GLN A 257 -5.81 -4.36 -7.29
C GLN A 257 -4.41 -4.58 -7.89
N VAL A 258 -4.31 -4.71 -9.22
CA VAL A 258 -3.00 -4.77 -9.89
C VAL A 258 -2.22 -3.48 -9.67
N LEU A 259 -2.87 -2.32 -9.80
CA LEU A 259 -2.24 -1.02 -9.52
C LEU A 259 -1.70 -0.93 -8.07
N ALA A 260 -2.53 -1.29 -7.08
CA ALA A 260 -2.12 -1.29 -5.68
C ALA A 260 -0.97 -2.27 -5.41
N LEU A 261 -1.01 -3.46 -6.02
CA LEU A 261 0.02 -4.48 -5.88
C LEU A 261 1.35 -4.02 -6.49
N THR A 262 1.34 -3.39 -7.67
CA THR A 262 2.54 -2.83 -8.29
C THR A 262 3.19 -1.77 -7.41
N LEU A 263 2.39 -0.87 -6.83
CA LEU A 263 2.89 0.13 -5.88
C LEU A 263 3.52 -0.53 -4.64
N ALA A 264 2.89 -1.57 -4.09
CA ALA A 264 3.40 -2.32 -2.95
C ALA A 264 4.71 -3.09 -3.28
N ILE A 265 4.83 -3.67 -4.48
CA ILE A 265 6.06 -4.33 -4.94
C ILE A 265 7.19 -3.31 -5.06
N ALA A 266 6.93 -2.16 -5.68
CA ALA A 266 7.93 -1.10 -5.81
C ALA A 266 8.36 -0.56 -4.43
N GLY A 267 7.41 -0.36 -3.51
CA GLY A 267 7.69 0.00 -2.13
C GLY A 267 8.53 -1.06 -1.39
N MET A 268 8.21 -2.34 -1.58
CA MET A 268 9.00 -3.46 -1.04
C MET A 268 10.44 -3.47 -1.58
N GLY A 269 10.63 -3.22 -2.88
CA GLY A 269 11.97 -3.15 -3.49
C GLY A 269 12.84 -2.08 -2.83
N VAL A 270 12.31 -0.87 -2.63
CA VAL A 270 13.02 0.21 -1.91
C VAL A 270 13.28 -0.19 -0.46
N GLY A 271 12.31 -0.85 0.21
CA GLY A 271 12.44 -1.31 1.58
C GLY A 271 13.52 -2.38 1.79
N ILE A 272 13.66 -3.32 0.84
CA ILE A 272 14.71 -4.34 0.87
C ILE A 272 16.09 -3.68 0.74
N GLN A 273 16.24 -2.73 -0.20
CA GLN A 273 17.49 -1.98 -0.36
C GLN A 273 17.85 -1.26 0.94
N LEU A 274 16.91 -0.54 1.55
CA LEU A 274 17.10 0.11 2.86
C LEU A 274 17.47 -0.87 3.97
N ALA A 275 16.86 -2.06 4.01
CA ALA A 275 17.14 -3.07 5.02
C ALA A 275 18.55 -3.65 4.89
N ILE A 276 19.08 -3.73 3.67
CA ILE A 276 20.46 -4.12 3.38
C ILE A 276 21.41 -2.99 3.78
N ASP A 277 21.17 -1.77 3.30
CA ASP A 277 22.05 -0.62 3.51
C ASP A 277 22.17 -0.27 5.00
N LYS A 278 21.05 -0.28 5.73
CA LYS A 278 21.01 -0.03 7.18
C LYS A 278 21.29 -1.27 8.03
N LYS A 279 21.57 -2.43 7.41
CA LYS A 279 21.85 -3.71 8.09
C LYS A 279 20.76 -4.16 9.09
N VAL A 280 19.50 -3.79 8.85
CA VAL A 280 18.34 -4.12 9.71
C VAL A 280 17.50 -5.28 9.18
N LYS A 281 18.02 -6.09 8.26
CA LYS A 281 17.31 -7.20 7.60
C LYS A 281 16.63 -8.21 8.54
N SER A 282 17.17 -8.40 9.75
CA SER A 282 16.65 -9.32 10.77
C SER A 282 15.62 -8.67 11.72
N SER A 283 15.28 -7.41 11.52
CA SER A 283 14.23 -6.75 12.30
C SER A 283 12.84 -7.28 11.93
N SER A 284 11.88 -7.19 12.85
CA SER A 284 10.52 -7.70 12.63
C SER A 284 9.81 -7.04 11.44
N HIS A 285 10.05 -5.74 11.20
CA HIS A 285 9.37 -5.00 10.13
C HIS A 285 9.70 -5.52 8.71
N PRO A 286 10.99 -5.68 8.31
CA PRO A 286 11.34 -6.32 7.04
C PRO A 286 10.81 -7.75 6.92
N ILE A 287 10.94 -8.57 7.97
CA ILE A 287 10.50 -9.98 7.94
C ILE A 287 8.99 -10.07 7.68
N ILE A 288 8.18 -9.36 8.47
CA ILE A 288 6.72 -9.35 8.33
C ILE A 288 6.34 -8.76 6.96
N GLY A 289 6.99 -7.66 6.55
CA GLY A 289 6.74 -7.02 5.27
C GLY A 289 6.92 -7.97 4.09
N ILE A 290 8.06 -8.68 4.04
CA ILE A 290 8.37 -9.63 2.97
C ILE A 290 7.31 -10.74 2.92
N ILE A 291 6.94 -11.30 4.07
CA ILE A 291 5.91 -12.35 4.15
C ILE A 291 4.57 -11.82 3.63
N VAL A 292 4.13 -10.64 4.08
CA VAL A 292 2.85 -10.04 3.68
C VAL A 292 2.81 -9.80 2.17
N VAL A 293 3.83 -9.16 1.59
CA VAL A 293 3.85 -8.87 0.15
C VAL A 293 4.00 -10.14 -0.68
N ALA A 294 4.83 -11.11 -0.26
CA ALA A 294 4.93 -12.40 -0.96
C ALA A 294 3.58 -13.13 -1.00
N LEU A 295 2.84 -13.15 0.12
CA LEU A 295 1.51 -13.76 0.16
C LEU A 295 0.51 -13.03 -0.75
N LEU A 296 0.56 -11.69 -0.78
CA LEU A 296 -0.28 -10.89 -1.67
C LEU A 296 0.08 -11.10 -3.15
N VAL A 297 1.35 -11.19 -3.51
CA VAL A 297 1.78 -11.37 -4.91
C VAL A 297 1.43 -12.76 -5.42
N LEU A 298 1.72 -13.80 -4.63
CA LEU A 298 1.60 -15.19 -5.08
C LEU A 298 0.16 -15.72 -4.98
N PHE A 299 -0.51 -15.49 -3.84
CA PHE A 299 -1.76 -16.19 -3.54
C PHE A 299 -3.02 -15.37 -3.85
N GLN A 300 -3.01 -14.03 -3.68
CA GLN A 300 -4.21 -13.22 -3.93
C GLN A 300 -4.68 -13.28 -5.40
N PRO A 301 -3.84 -13.00 -6.42
CA PRO A 301 -4.23 -13.11 -7.82
C PRO A 301 -4.65 -14.52 -8.21
N LEU A 302 -3.90 -15.54 -7.75
CA LEU A 302 -4.19 -16.94 -8.04
C LEU A 302 -5.58 -17.34 -7.54
N MET A 303 -5.90 -17.06 -6.28
CA MET A 303 -7.22 -17.39 -5.72
C MET A 303 -8.33 -16.57 -6.36
N GLY A 304 -8.09 -15.29 -6.67
CA GLY A 304 -9.04 -14.44 -7.39
C GLY A 304 -9.39 -15.00 -8.78
N PHE A 305 -8.37 -15.45 -9.52
CA PHE A 305 -8.53 -16.10 -10.82
C PHE A 305 -9.28 -17.44 -10.72
N LEU A 306 -8.88 -18.32 -9.79
CA LEU A 306 -9.53 -19.61 -9.57
C LEU A 306 -11.00 -19.43 -9.19
N GLN A 307 -11.31 -18.45 -8.33
CA GLN A 307 -12.69 -18.12 -7.99
C GLN A 307 -13.47 -17.58 -9.19
N HIS A 308 -12.87 -16.73 -10.02
CA HIS A 308 -13.53 -16.23 -11.23
C HIS A 308 -13.85 -17.37 -12.20
N ARG A 309 -12.90 -18.31 -12.40
CA ARG A 309 -13.11 -19.52 -13.22
C ARG A 309 -14.21 -20.42 -12.65
N HIS A 310 -14.24 -20.62 -11.33
CA HIS A 310 -15.30 -21.37 -10.65
C HIS A 310 -16.68 -20.71 -10.85
N PHE A 311 -16.76 -19.39 -10.67
CA PHE A 311 -18.01 -18.64 -10.86
C PHE A 311 -18.54 -18.76 -12.30
N ARG A 312 -17.66 -18.68 -13.31
CA ARG A 312 -18.05 -18.85 -14.72
C ARG A 312 -18.57 -20.25 -15.06
N ARG A 313 -18.14 -21.28 -14.34
CA ARG A 313 -18.57 -22.67 -14.56
C ARG A 313 -19.83 -23.02 -13.78
N ASN A 314 -19.88 -22.65 -12.50
CA ASN A 314 -20.86 -23.16 -11.54
C ASN A 314 -21.88 -22.10 -11.07
N GLY A 315 -21.70 -20.83 -11.45
CA GLY A 315 -22.61 -19.72 -11.12
C GLY A 315 -22.60 -19.29 -9.64
N GLY A 316 -21.64 -19.77 -8.84
CA GLY A 316 -21.61 -19.57 -7.39
C GLY A 316 -20.22 -19.32 -6.79
N LYS A 317 -20.20 -19.03 -5.48
CA LYS A 317 -18.98 -18.86 -4.68
C LYS A 317 -18.39 -20.23 -4.33
N GLY A 318 -17.12 -20.46 -4.64
CA GLY A 318 -16.38 -21.65 -4.19
C GLY A 318 -15.54 -21.35 -2.95
N ALA A 319 -14.80 -22.36 -2.46
CA ALA A 319 -13.85 -22.20 -1.33
C ALA A 319 -12.83 -21.08 -1.57
N PHE A 320 -12.35 -20.94 -2.82
CA PHE A 320 -11.41 -19.90 -3.23
C PHE A 320 -11.92 -18.47 -2.98
N ALA A 321 -13.23 -18.22 -3.03
CA ALA A 321 -13.80 -16.91 -2.71
C ALA A 321 -13.56 -16.51 -1.24
N TYR A 322 -13.68 -17.49 -0.34
CA TYR A 322 -13.53 -17.27 1.10
C TYR A 322 -12.05 -17.12 1.46
N LEU A 323 -11.20 -17.98 0.91
CA LEU A 323 -9.75 -17.91 1.12
C LEU A 323 -9.17 -16.59 0.61
N HIS A 324 -9.51 -16.18 -0.62
CA HIS A 324 -9.10 -14.89 -1.18
C HIS A 324 -9.47 -13.72 -0.26
N ARG A 325 -10.73 -13.68 0.19
CA ARG A 325 -11.26 -12.60 1.03
C ARG A 325 -10.62 -12.55 2.41
N TRP A 326 -10.52 -13.68 3.10
CA TRP A 326 -9.97 -13.73 4.45
C TRP A 326 -8.46 -13.51 4.45
N LEU A 327 -7.73 -14.12 3.51
CA LEU A 327 -6.31 -13.82 3.36
C LEU A 327 -6.09 -12.32 3.09
N GLY A 328 -6.90 -11.72 2.22
CA GLY A 328 -6.76 -10.30 1.87
C GLY A 328 -6.97 -9.39 3.08
N ARG A 329 -8.02 -9.67 3.87
CA ARG A 329 -8.30 -8.95 5.12
C ARG A 329 -7.18 -9.09 6.14
N SER A 330 -6.68 -10.30 6.35
CA SER A 330 -5.57 -10.55 7.28
C SER A 330 -4.30 -9.82 6.84
N MET A 331 -3.98 -9.82 5.54
CA MET A 331 -2.81 -9.12 5.00
C MET A 331 -2.93 -7.59 5.09
N ILE A 332 -4.12 -7.02 4.91
CA ILE A 332 -4.35 -5.58 5.12
C ILE A 332 -4.05 -5.21 6.58
N ILE A 333 -4.60 -5.96 7.54
CA ILE A 333 -4.39 -5.70 8.98
C ILE A 333 -2.90 -5.84 9.33
N LEU A 334 -2.26 -6.95 8.93
CA LEU A 334 -0.84 -7.15 9.17
C LEU A 334 0.02 -6.09 8.51
N GLY A 335 -0.33 -5.64 7.30
CA GLY A 335 0.38 -4.57 6.60
C GLY A 335 0.29 -3.23 7.32
N ILE A 336 -0.88 -2.87 7.87
CA ILE A 336 -1.06 -1.64 8.66
C ILE A 336 -0.25 -1.72 9.97
N VAL A 337 -0.33 -2.83 10.70
CA VAL A 337 0.48 -3.05 11.90
C VAL A 337 1.97 -2.99 11.56
N ASN A 338 2.38 -3.59 10.44
CA ASN A 338 3.75 -3.56 9.98
C ASN A 338 4.22 -2.14 9.62
N GLY A 339 3.34 -1.30 9.05
CA GLY A 339 3.63 0.11 8.83
C GLY A 339 3.97 0.86 10.12
N GLY A 340 3.22 0.59 11.20
CA GLY A 340 3.52 1.11 12.54
C GLY A 340 4.88 0.63 13.07
N LEU A 341 5.23 -0.64 12.86
CA LEU A 341 6.58 -1.16 13.19
C LEU A 341 7.67 -0.48 12.35
N GLY A 342 7.37 -0.11 11.10
CA GLY A 342 8.25 0.64 10.22
C GLY A 342 8.57 2.04 10.78
N PHE A 343 7.56 2.77 11.26
CA PHE A 343 7.77 4.05 11.96
C PHE A 343 8.65 3.89 13.21
N ARG A 344 8.42 2.83 14.00
CA ARG A 344 9.25 2.55 15.18
C ARG A 344 10.71 2.24 14.79
N LEU A 345 10.91 1.47 13.72
CA LEU A 345 12.25 1.13 13.22
C LEU A 345 12.97 2.34 12.61
N ALA A 346 12.24 3.21 11.91
CA ALA A 346 12.78 4.41 11.28
C ALA A 346 13.21 5.48 12.29
N GLY A 347 12.62 5.49 13.49
CA GLY A 347 12.90 6.49 14.53
C GLY A 347 11.87 7.61 14.53
N ILE A 348 10.86 7.50 15.41
CA ILE A 348 9.79 8.51 15.49
C ILE A 348 10.37 9.85 15.96
N GLY A 349 10.19 10.89 15.14
CA GLY A 349 10.65 12.25 15.44
C GLY A 349 12.02 12.60 14.86
N ASP A 350 12.59 11.76 14.00
CA ASP A 350 13.69 12.18 13.11
C ASP A 350 13.15 13.09 11.99
N PRO A 351 13.97 13.96 11.37
CA PRO A 351 13.53 14.86 10.30
C PRO A 351 12.88 14.12 9.11
N SER A 352 13.35 12.91 8.81
CA SER A 352 12.80 12.04 7.76
C SER A 352 11.58 11.23 8.21
N THR A 353 11.24 11.26 9.50
CA THR A 353 10.10 10.52 10.07
C THR A 353 9.46 11.32 11.20
N PRO A 354 8.94 12.54 10.91
CA PRO A 354 8.46 13.44 11.94
C PRO A 354 7.25 12.84 12.68
N ARG A 355 7.06 13.24 13.94
CA ARG A 355 5.92 12.77 14.76
C ARG A 355 4.58 13.02 14.06
N SER A 356 4.46 14.12 13.33
CA SER A 356 3.27 14.46 12.53
C SER A 356 2.94 13.42 11.47
N ALA A 357 3.94 12.82 10.81
CA ALA A 357 3.71 11.78 9.80
C ALA A 357 3.14 10.49 10.41
N MET A 358 3.63 10.09 11.59
CA MET A 358 3.08 8.95 12.32
C MET A 358 1.65 9.22 12.78
N ILE A 359 1.37 10.41 13.32
CA ILE A 359 0.01 10.81 13.71
C ILE A 359 -0.94 10.79 12.50
N ALA A 360 -0.53 11.40 11.38
CA ALA A 360 -1.32 11.40 10.16
C ALA A 360 -1.61 9.98 9.67
N TYR A 361 -0.60 9.11 9.64
CA TYR A 361 -0.75 7.70 9.30
C TYR A 361 -1.78 7.00 10.19
N SER A 362 -1.66 7.14 11.52
CA SER A 362 -2.56 6.51 12.49
C SER A 362 -4.00 7.02 12.38
N VAL A 363 -4.20 8.33 12.20
CA VAL A 363 -5.52 8.93 12.02
C VAL A 363 -6.18 8.41 10.75
N ILE A 364 -5.47 8.44 9.61
CA ILE A 364 -5.99 7.97 8.32
C ILE A 364 -6.31 6.47 8.39
N ALA A 365 -5.44 5.67 8.99
CA ALA A 365 -5.68 4.23 9.17
C ALA A 365 -6.89 3.95 10.08
N GLY A 366 -7.06 4.73 11.16
CA GLY A 366 -8.24 4.64 12.04
C GLY A 366 -9.54 4.97 11.31
N VAL A 367 -9.57 6.09 10.58
CA VAL A 367 -10.74 6.51 9.78
C VAL A 367 -11.08 5.47 8.71
N MET A 368 -10.09 4.99 7.96
CA MET A 368 -10.30 3.95 6.95
C MET A 368 -10.78 2.64 7.56
N GLY A 369 -10.27 2.27 8.75
CA GLY A 369 -10.76 1.12 9.52
C GLY A 369 -12.23 1.27 9.88
N LEU A 370 -12.64 2.43 10.43
CA LEU A 370 -14.03 2.71 10.78
C LEU A 370 -14.96 2.66 9.55
N LEU A 371 -14.54 3.24 8.42
CA LEU A 371 -15.27 3.16 7.16
C LEU A 371 -15.41 1.70 6.69
N TYR A 372 -14.34 0.91 6.82
CA TYR A 372 -14.34 -0.50 6.42
C TYR A 372 -15.29 -1.35 7.27
N LEU A 373 -15.28 -1.17 8.59
CA LEU A 373 -16.21 -1.85 9.48
C LEU A 373 -17.65 -1.37 9.27
N GLY A 374 -17.86 -0.06 9.19
CA GLY A 374 -19.19 0.56 9.04
C GLY A 374 -19.90 0.09 7.77
N THR A 375 -19.21 0.09 6.63
CA THR A 375 -19.76 -0.42 5.36
C THR A 375 -20.14 -1.90 5.44
N HIS A 376 -19.31 -2.74 6.06
CA HIS A 376 -19.64 -4.16 6.25
C HIS A 376 -20.82 -4.38 7.19
N LEU A 377 -20.94 -3.59 8.25
CA LEU A 377 -22.09 -3.62 9.16
C LEU A 377 -23.37 -3.19 8.45
N LEU A 378 -23.33 -2.09 7.69
CA LEU A 378 -24.49 -1.61 6.92
C LEU A 378 -24.98 -2.65 5.90
N VAL A 379 -24.06 -3.28 5.15
CA VAL A 379 -24.41 -4.34 4.19
C VAL A 379 -25.00 -5.56 4.90
N ALA A 380 -24.48 -5.93 6.07
CA ALA A 380 -25.03 -7.03 6.87
C ALA A 380 -26.43 -6.71 7.39
N MET A 381 -26.67 -5.49 7.88
CA MET A 381 -27.98 -5.03 8.34
C MET A 381 -29.01 -4.98 7.21
N GLN A 382 -28.65 -4.44 6.05
CA GLN A 382 -29.51 -4.43 4.86
C GLN A 382 -29.86 -5.84 4.39
N GLY A 383 -28.92 -6.78 4.45
CA GLY A 383 -29.16 -8.19 4.15
C GLY A 383 -30.16 -8.85 5.10
N ARG A 384 -30.05 -8.57 6.41
CA ARG A 384 -31.00 -9.06 7.43
C ARG A 384 -32.40 -8.47 7.25
N SER A 385 -32.50 -7.16 7.03
CA SER A 385 -33.77 -6.47 6.79
C SER A 385 -34.49 -7.02 5.55
N ARG A 386 -33.78 -7.21 4.43
CA ARG A 386 -34.33 -7.86 3.22
C ARG A 386 -34.76 -9.30 3.47
N GLY A 387 -34.00 -10.07 4.27
CA GLY A 387 -34.36 -11.42 4.67
C GLY A 387 -35.61 -11.49 5.54
N GLN A 388 -35.76 -10.55 6.48
CA GLN A 388 -36.95 -10.42 7.30
C GLN A 388 -38.16 -9.98 6.48
N ALA A 389 -38.02 -8.99 5.60
CA ALA A 389 -39.08 -8.57 4.68
C ALA A 389 -39.57 -9.74 3.82
N ARG A 390 -38.66 -10.54 3.26
CA ARG A 390 -38.99 -11.73 2.47
C ARG A 390 -39.66 -12.84 3.28
N LYS A 391 -39.26 -13.05 4.55
CA LYS A 391 -39.95 -13.97 5.47
C LYS A 391 -41.35 -13.45 5.86
N LEU A 392 -41.49 -12.15 6.11
CA LEU A 392 -42.76 -11.50 6.40
C LEU A 392 -43.72 -11.55 5.21
N GLU A 393 -43.21 -11.40 3.99
CA GLU A 393 -43.98 -11.52 2.75
C GLU A 393 -44.38 -13.00 2.49
N HIS A 394 -43.47 -13.94 2.73
CA HIS A 394 -43.77 -15.37 2.67
C HIS A 394 -44.79 -15.82 3.73
N ASN A 395 -44.78 -15.21 4.93
CA ASN A 395 -45.73 -15.52 6.01
C ASN A 395 -47.06 -14.75 5.90
N ARG A 396 -47.11 -13.60 5.19
CA ARG A 396 -48.37 -12.89 4.90
C ARG A 396 -49.23 -13.63 3.86
N HIS A 397 -48.60 -14.33 2.93
CA HIS A 397 -49.29 -15.11 1.90
C HIS A 397 -50.13 -16.30 2.41
N PRO A 398 -49.76 -17.06 3.46
CA PRO A 398 -50.60 -18.10 4.03
C PRO A 398 -51.72 -17.59 4.96
N GLU A 399 -51.58 -16.41 5.58
CA GLU A 399 -52.56 -15.91 6.58
C GLU A 399 -53.72 -15.10 5.98
N ILE A 400 -53.52 -14.42 4.83
CA ILE A 400 -54.59 -13.64 4.18
C ILE A 400 -55.67 -14.55 3.54
N LEU A 401 -55.46 -15.87 3.50
CA LEU A 401 -56.42 -16.82 2.92
C LEU A 401 -57.52 -17.31 3.88
N LEU A 402 -57.53 -16.90 5.16
CA LEU A 402 -58.42 -17.48 6.18
C LEU A 402 -59.36 -16.50 6.91
N ILE A 403 -59.40 -15.21 6.58
CA ILE A 403 -60.35 -14.29 7.23
C ILE A 403 -61.02 -13.38 6.20
N GLY A 404 -62.24 -13.75 5.77
CA GLY A 404 -63.10 -12.87 4.98
C GLY A 404 -64.16 -13.59 4.15
N ASN A 405 -65.41 -13.57 4.66
CA ASN A 405 -66.68 -14.03 4.11
C ASN A 405 -66.83 -14.30 2.59
N THR A 406 -67.39 -15.49 2.32
CA THR A 406 -68.32 -15.86 1.24
C THR A 406 -68.62 -14.81 0.16
N HIS A 407 -67.98 -14.95 -1.01
CA HIS A 407 -68.64 -15.20 -2.30
C HIS A 407 -67.58 -15.34 -3.41
N ARG A 408 -67.59 -16.49 -4.10
CA ARG A 408 -66.93 -16.77 -5.40
C ARG A 408 -65.39 -16.66 -5.39
N LEU A 409 -64.72 -17.68 -4.84
CA LEU A 409 -63.28 -17.91 -5.01
C LEU A 409 -62.96 -18.27 -6.46
N GLN A 410 -62.54 -17.28 -7.25
CA GLN A 410 -61.78 -17.54 -8.46
C GLN A 410 -60.34 -17.82 -8.01
N GLN A 411 -60.00 -19.10 -7.94
CA GLN A 411 -58.67 -19.62 -7.58
C GLN A 411 -57.60 -18.88 -8.41
N ILE A 412 -56.78 -18.05 -7.77
CA ILE A 412 -55.62 -17.43 -8.43
C ILE A 412 -54.59 -18.55 -8.59
N GLU A 413 -54.62 -19.23 -9.74
CA GLU A 413 -53.62 -20.23 -10.08
C GLU A 413 -52.26 -19.55 -10.21
N MET A 414 -51.32 -19.94 -9.34
CA MET A 414 -49.92 -19.53 -9.51
C MET A 414 -49.35 -20.20 -10.75
N LEU A 415 -48.90 -19.39 -11.70
CA LEU A 415 -48.18 -19.86 -12.88
C LEU A 415 -46.70 -19.57 -12.68
N TYR A 416 -45.84 -20.46 -13.13
CA TYR A 416 -44.39 -20.29 -13.18
C TYR A 416 -43.98 -20.07 -14.62
N ASN A 417 -43.01 -19.17 -14.87
CA ASN A 417 -42.50 -18.94 -16.21
C ASN A 417 -40.98 -18.81 -16.29
N ALA A 418 -40.43 -18.99 -17.49
CA ALA A 418 -39.03 -18.72 -17.78
C ALA A 418 -38.84 -18.15 -19.19
N LEU A 419 -37.76 -17.38 -19.36
CA LEU A 419 -37.38 -16.78 -20.65
C LEU A 419 -35.97 -17.20 -21.02
N ILE A 420 -35.80 -17.72 -22.23
CA ILE A 420 -34.52 -18.12 -22.78
C ILE A 420 -34.26 -17.33 -24.06
N ARG A 421 -33.01 -16.87 -24.22
CA ARG A 421 -32.51 -16.29 -25.46
C ARG A 421 -31.40 -17.19 -26.00
N THR A 422 -31.38 -17.34 -27.32
CA THR A 422 -30.31 -18.02 -28.05
C THR A 422 -29.93 -17.17 -29.26
N HIS A 423 -28.84 -17.54 -29.94
CA HIS A 423 -28.46 -16.86 -31.18
C HIS A 423 -29.52 -17.08 -32.28
N HIS A 424 -29.99 -18.31 -32.49
CA HIS A 424 -31.07 -18.66 -33.43
C HIS A 424 -31.65 -20.04 -33.08
N ILE A 425 -32.86 -20.35 -33.57
CA ILE A 425 -33.51 -21.67 -33.44
C ILE A 425 -33.92 -22.14 -34.83
N THR A 426 -33.05 -22.89 -35.52
CA THR A 426 -33.27 -23.35 -36.91
C THR A 426 -33.38 -24.87 -37.05
N SER A 427 -32.83 -25.64 -36.09
CA SER A 427 -32.84 -27.11 -36.16
C SER A 427 -34.23 -27.69 -35.88
N ARG A 428 -34.88 -28.25 -36.91
CA ARG A 428 -36.20 -28.89 -36.79
C ARG A 428 -36.19 -30.11 -35.87
N LYS A 429 -35.10 -30.88 -35.85
CA LYS A 429 -34.92 -32.00 -34.90
C LYS A 429 -34.95 -31.52 -33.45
N LYS A 430 -34.25 -30.43 -33.14
CA LYS A 430 -34.24 -29.86 -31.79
C LYS A 430 -35.61 -29.28 -31.40
N VAL A 431 -36.31 -28.62 -32.33
CA VAL A 431 -37.68 -28.13 -32.12
C VAL A 431 -38.65 -29.27 -31.85
N ALA A 432 -38.54 -30.40 -32.57
CA ALA A 432 -39.34 -31.58 -32.29
C ALA A 432 -39.09 -32.13 -30.86
N THR A 433 -37.83 -32.17 -30.41
CA THR A 433 -37.49 -32.53 -29.03
C THR A 433 -38.11 -31.56 -28.01
N LEU A 434 -38.06 -30.26 -28.26
CA LEU A 434 -38.71 -29.26 -27.40
C LEU A 434 -40.23 -29.42 -27.33
N LYS A 435 -40.85 -29.77 -28.46
CA LYS A 435 -42.29 -30.03 -28.56
C LYS A 435 -42.68 -31.28 -27.77
N GLN A 436 -41.92 -32.36 -27.90
CA GLN A 436 -42.12 -33.58 -27.11
C GLN A 436 -41.96 -33.31 -25.61
N ALA A 437 -40.95 -32.53 -25.22
CA ALA A 437 -40.74 -32.15 -23.83
C ALA A 437 -41.87 -31.26 -23.28
N ALA A 438 -42.44 -30.38 -24.10
CA ALA A 438 -43.55 -29.52 -23.69
C ALA A 438 -44.80 -30.34 -23.33
N SER A 439 -45.11 -31.34 -24.16
CA SER A 439 -46.19 -32.29 -23.87
C SER A 439 -45.88 -33.17 -22.65
N ALA A 440 -44.64 -33.67 -22.52
CA ALA A 440 -44.25 -34.55 -21.42
C ALA A 440 -44.27 -33.86 -20.05
N HIS A 441 -43.94 -32.56 -20.00
CA HIS A 441 -43.92 -31.78 -18.77
C HIS A 441 -45.17 -30.92 -18.57
N ASN A 442 -46.22 -31.13 -19.37
CA ASN A 442 -47.48 -30.38 -19.28
C ASN A 442 -47.27 -28.85 -19.19
N CYS A 443 -46.42 -28.31 -20.07
CA CYS A 443 -46.11 -26.88 -20.09
C CYS A 443 -46.49 -26.26 -21.45
N PHE A 444 -46.90 -24.99 -21.39
CA PHE A 444 -47.10 -24.18 -22.59
C PHE A 444 -45.75 -23.56 -22.97
N VAL A 445 -45.42 -23.61 -24.26
CA VAL A 445 -44.16 -23.09 -24.79
C VAL A 445 -44.41 -22.24 -26.02
N LEU A 446 -43.80 -21.06 -26.07
CA LEU A 446 -43.74 -20.23 -27.28
C LEU A 446 -42.28 -20.11 -27.74
N LEU A 447 -42.02 -20.47 -29.00
CA LEU A 447 -40.71 -20.36 -29.64
C LEU A 447 -40.72 -19.32 -30.75
N ARG A 448 -39.64 -18.56 -30.86
CA ARG A 448 -39.31 -17.81 -32.07
C ARG A 448 -38.22 -18.55 -32.84
N SER A 449 -38.58 -19.17 -33.96
CA SER A 449 -37.67 -19.94 -34.82
C SER A 449 -37.24 -19.17 -36.07
N GLY A 450 -36.25 -19.68 -36.79
CA GLY A 450 -35.80 -19.17 -38.10
C GLY A 450 -34.74 -18.05 -38.05
N GLY A 451 -34.91 -17.02 -37.24
CA GLY A 451 -34.00 -15.86 -37.24
C GLY A 451 -33.24 -15.59 -35.94
N ILE A 452 -32.49 -14.48 -35.93
CA ILE A 452 -31.78 -13.94 -34.75
C ILE A 452 -32.62 -12.81 -34.13
N PRO A 453 -32.75 -12.71 -32.80
CA PRO A 453 -32.40 -13.74 -31.82
C PRO A 453 -33.40 -14.90 -31.83
N GLY A 454 -32.98 -16.08 -31.38
CA GLY A 454 -33.89 -17.15 -30.98
C GLY A 454 -34.46 -16.85 -29.60
N ILE A 455 -35.76 -17.06 -29.40
CA ILE A 455 -36.46 -16.74 -28.14
C ILE A 455 -37.32 -17.94 -27.74
N MET A 456 -37.31 -18.31 -26.46
CA MET A 456 -38.19 -19.33 -25.90
C MET A 456 -38.85 -18.79 -24.63
N TYR A 457 -40.17 -18.91 -24.56
CA TYR A 457 -40.97 -18.68 -23.36
C TYR A 457 -41.61 -20.01 -22.97
N VAL A 458 -41.62 -20.30 -21.67
CA VAL A 458 -42.30 -21.48 -21.13
C VAL A 458 -43.09 -21.07 -19.89
N GLU A 459 -44.30 -21.62 -19.73
CA GLU A 459 -45.12 -21.47 -18.54
C GLU A 459 -45.81 -22.78 -18.14
N SER A 460 -46.00 -23.00 -16.84
CA SER A 460 -46.78 -24.10 -16.29
C SER A 460 -47.30 -23.74 -14.89
N LYS A 461 -48.31 -24.45 -14.40
CA LYS A 461 -48.79 -24.35 -13.00
C LYS A 461 -47.78 -24.92 -12.01
N GLU A 462 -46.92 -25.83 -12.47
CA GLU A 462 -45.90 -26.47 -11.66
C GLU A 462 -44.52 -25.90 -11.95
N LYS A 463 -43.79 -25.49 -10.91
CA LYS A 463 -42.43 -24.97 -11.05
C LYS A 463 -41.48 -26.02 -11.62
N ASP A 464 -41.63 -27.26 -11.16
CA ASP A 464 -40.77 -28.38 -11.53
C ASP A 464 -40.93 -28.74 -13.02
N ALA A 465 -42.13 -28.60 -13.57
CA ALA A 465 -42.39 -28.74 -15.00
C ALA A 465 -41.61 -27.72 -15.84
N VAL A 466 -41.58 -26.45 -15.41
CA VAL A 466 -40.81 -25.40 -16.08
C VAL A 466 -39.30 -25.68 -15.97
N GLU A 467 -38.82 -26.07 -14.78
CA GLU A 467 -37.40 -26.40 -14.57
C GLU A 467 -36.95 -27.61 -15.40
N ALA A 468 -37.77 -28.67 -15.45
CA ALA A 468 -37.52 -29.86 -16.26
C ALA A 468 -37.43 -29.52 -17.75
N TRP A 469 -38.39 -28.75 -18.28
CA TRP A 469 -38.37 -28.32 -19.67
C TRP A 469 -37.17 -27.43 -20.02
N VAL A 470 -36.82 -26.47 -19.14
CA VAL A 470 -35.63 -25.62 -19.30
C VAL A 470 -34.35 -26.44 -19.33
N ASN A 471 -34.27 -27.53 -18.54
CA ASN A 471 -33.13 -28.44 -18.56
C ASN A 471 -33.02 -29.20 -19.89
N VAL A 472 -34.14 -29.63 -20.49
CA VAL A 472 -34.14 -30.20 -21.84
C VAL A 472 -33.62 -29.18 -22.86
N ALA A 473 -34.13 -27.94 -22.83
CA ALA A 473 -33.69 -26.88 -23.73
C ALA A 473 -32.19 -26.56 -23.60
N ARG A 474 -31.66 -26.58 -22.37
CA ARG A 474 -30.23 -26.39 -22.09
C ARG A 474 -29.37 -27.51 -22.69
N ASN A 475 -29.83 -28.76 -22.59
CA ASN A 475 -29.12 -29.93 -23.09
C ASN A 475 -29.04 -30.01 -24.63
N LEU A 476 -29.92 -29.29 -25.33
CA LEU A 476 -29.86 -29.16 -26.80
C LEU A 476 -28.73 -28.25 -27.30
N ARG A 477 -27.96 -27.60 -26.40
CA ARG A 477 -26.75 -26.81 -26.69
C ARG A 477 -26.94 -25.82 -27.84
N TYR A 478 -27.94 -24.95 -27.73
CA TYR A 478 -28.08 -23.83 -28.67
C TYR A 478 -26.94 -22.83 -28.50
N LYS A 479 -26.48 -22.23 -29.61
CA LYS A 479 -25.45 -21.17 -29.58
C LYS A 479 -25.97 -19.97 -28.78
N ASP A 480 -25.12 -19.42 -27.91
CA ASP A 480 -25.43 -18.30 -27.02
C ASP A 480 -26.67 -18.50 -26.16
N PHE A 481 -26.86 -19.73 -25.65
CA PHE A 481 -27.94 -20.04 -24.72
C PHE A 481 -27.81 -19.19 -23.43
N GLN A 482 -28.83 -18.38 -23.17
CA GLN A 482 -28.95 -17.54 -21.99
C GLN A 482 -30.32 -17.76 -21.36
N LEU A 483 -30.34 -18.26 -20.12
CA LEU A 483 -31.55 -18.25 -19.30
C LEU A 483 -31.74 -16.83 -18.75
N VAL A 484 -32.46 -16.01 -19.51
CA VAL A 484 -32.68 -14.58 -19.26
C VAL A 484 -33.44 -14.36 -17.96
N THR A 485 -34.49 -15.17 -17.74
CA THR A 485 -35.24 -15.16 -16.49
C THR A 485 -35.40 -16.59 -15.99
N ARG A 486 -35.08 -16.81 -14.72
CA ARG A 486 -35.21 -18.12 -14.06
C ARG A 486 -36.67 -18.47 -13.81
N PRO A 487 -37.03 -19.76 -13.74
CA PRO A 487 -38.34 -20.23 -13.30
C PRO A 487 -38.77 -19.55 -11.99
N GLY A 488 -39.79 -18.70 -12.07
CA GLY A 488 -40.31 -17.92 -10.96
C GLY A 488 -41.82 -17.76 -11.06
N ALA A 489 -42.48 -17.52 -9.93
CA ALA A 489 -43.91 -17.25 -9.92
C ALA A 489 -44.20 -15.99 -10.74
N LEU A 490 -45.22 -16.05 -11.58
CA LEU A 490 -45.81 -14.88 -12.22
C LEU A 490 -46.38 -13.99 -11.12
N GLU A 491 -45.69 -12.90 -10.80
CA GLU A 491 -46.32 -11.76 -10.12
C GLU A 491 -47.49 -11.31 -10.98
N GLY A 492 -48.70 -11.68 -10.57
CA GLY A 492 -49.96 -11.26 -11.19
C GLY A 492 -50.24 -9.79 -10.90
N ASP A 493 -49.31 -8.92 -11.22
CA ASP A 493 -49.43 -7.49 -10.95
C ASP A 493 -49.73 -6.76 -12.26
N CYS A 494 -50.98 -6.92 -12.75
CA CYS A 494 -51.55 -6.04 -13.78
C CYS A 494 -53.06 -6.21 -14.04
N ARG A 495 -53.87 -6.61 -13.05
CA ARG A 495 -55.35 -6.56 -13.21
C ARG A 495 -55.98 -5.24 -12.75
N LYS A 496 -55.22 -4.32 -12.12
CA LYS A 496 -55.73 -3.02 -11.64
C LYS A 496 -55.39 -1.80 -12.50
N GLN A 497 -54.62 -1.95 -13.59
CA GLN A 497 -54.24 -0.82 -14.45
C GLN A 497 -54.99 -0.76 -15.79
N ILE A 498 -55.54 -1.88 -16.28
CA ILE A 498 -56.24 -1.92 -17.57
C ILE A 498 -57.62 -1.22 -17.49
N GLU A 499 -58.25 -1.16 -16.32
CA GLU A 499 -59.51 -0.43 -16.13
C GLU A 499 -59.33 1.10 -16.07
N ASN A 500 -58.13 1.60 -15.75
CA ASN A 500 -57.88 3.04 -15.59
C ASN A 500 -57.34 3.74 -16.85
N GLU A 501 -56.75 3.01 -17.80
CA GLU A 501 -56.33 3.58 -19.10
C GLU A 501 -57.45 3.59 -20.15
N ASN A 502 -58.39 2.65 -20.09
CA ASN A 502 -59.55 2.61 -21.00
C ASN A 502 -60.64 3.66 -20.69
N ARG A 503 -60.47 4.48 -19.64
CA ARG A 503 -61.39 5.55 -19.27
C ARG A 503 -60.99 6.93 -19.81
N LYS A 504 -59.85 7.06 -20.52
CA LYS A 504 -59.34 8.37 -20.96
C LYS A 504 -59.25 8.63 -22.46
N ASP A 505 -59.36 7.63 -23.34
CA ASP A 505 -59.41 7.90 -24.78
C ASP A 505 -60.52 7.11 -25.46
N GLY A 506 -61.71 7.71 -25.49
CA GLY A 506 -62.82 7.23 -26.29
C GLY A 506 -62.59 7.53 -27.77
N LYS A 507 -62.36 6.50 -28.58
CA LYS A 507 -62.78 6.50 -29.98
C LYS A 507 -63.27 5.11 -30.39
N LYS A 508 -64.58 5.06 -30.65
CA LYS A 508 -65.32 3.90 -31.16
C LYS A 508 -64.71 3.38 -32.46
N SER A 509 -64.46 2.08 -32.51
CA SER A 509 -64.71 1.28 -33.72
C SER A 509 -65.16 -0.13 -33.32
N ASN A 510 -66.32 -0.50 -33.86
CA ASN A 510 -66.94 -1.82 -33.76
C ASN A 510 -66.04 -2.90 -34.38
N ALA A 511 -65.84 -3.99 -33.66
CA ALA A 511 -65.75 -5.33 -34.23
C ALA A 511 -66.06 -6.35 -33.13
N GLY A 512 -67.14 -7.11 -33.31
CA GLY A 512 -67.49 -8.21 -32.41
C GLY A 512 -66.53 -9.39 -32.56
N GLY A 513 -66.52 -10.27 -31.56
CA GLY A 513 -65.79 -11.53 -31.66
C GLY A 513 -65.58 -12.20 -30.32
N ALA A 514 -66.39 -13.23 -30.08
CA ALA A 514 -66.18 -14.42 -29.26
C ALA A 514 -65.28 -14.34 -28.01
N ASN A 515 -65.90 -14.69 -26.89
CA ASN A 515 -65.28 -15.06 -25.63
C ASN A 515 -64.45 -16.36 -25.83
N GLU A 516 -63.20 -16.24 -26.26
CA GLU A 516 -62.26 -17.38 -26.30
C GLU A 516 -61.72 -17.64 -24.88
N GLU A 517 -62.27 -18.68 -24.28
CA GLU A 517 -61.72 -19.34 -23.10
C GLU A 517 -60.23 -19.61 -23.30
N ARG A 518 -59.39 -19.19 -22.34
CA ARG A 518 -57.92 -19.24 -22.40
C ARG A 518 -57.48 -20.70 -22.49
N ASP A 519 -57.33 -21.23 -23.70
CA ASP A 519 -56.96 -22.63 -23.96
C ASP A 519 -55.59 -22.93 -23.33
N SER A 520 -55.63 -23.49 -22.13
CA SER A 520 -54.47 -23.78 -21.28
C SER A 520 -53.95 -25.19 -21.57
N ARG A 521 -54.11 -25.68 -22.81
CA ARG A 521 -53.64 -27.00 -23.20
C ARG A 521 -52.11 -26.98 -23.36
N PRO A 522 -51.39 -28.00 -22.84
CA PRO A 522 -49.95 -28.13 -23.02
C PRO A 522 -49.62 -28.22 -24.51
N ARG A 523 -49.03 -27.16 -25.05
CA ARG A 523 -48.73 -27.03 -26.48
C ARG A 523 -47.49 -26.17 -26.69
N LEU A 524 -46.73 -26.52 -27.72
CA LEU A 524 -45.66 -25.69 -28.26
C LEU A 524 -46.15 -24.95 -29.49
N GLU A 525 -45.97 -23.63 -29.50
CA GLU A 525 -46.26 -22.75 -30.62
C GLU A 525 -44.97 -22.10 -31.16
N GLU A 526 -44.92 -21.90 -32.48
CA GLU A 526 -43.81 -21.23 -33.16
C GLU A 526 -44.28 -19.92 -33.79
N VAL A 527 -43.46 -18.88 -33.72
CA VAL A 527 -43.67 -17.59 -34.40
C VAL A 527 -42.40 -17.16 -35.12
N GLU A 528 -42.55 -16.42 -36.22
CA GLU A 528 -41.41 -16.07 -37.08
C GLU A 528 -40.73 -14.76 -36.67
N THR A 529 -41.48 -13.83 -36.07
CA THR A 529 -41.02 -12.48 -35.77
C THR A 529 -41.08 -12.15 -34.28
N VAL A 530 -40.15 -11.29 -33.84
CA VAL A 530 -40.13 -10.76 -32.47
C VAL A 530 -41.37 -9.93 -32.18
N LYS A 531 -41.93 -9.25 -33.20
CA LYS A 531 -43.17 -8.46 -33.07
C LYS A 531 -44.36 -9.34 -32.69
N VAL A 532 -44.54 -10.47 -33.38
CA VAL A 532 -45.62 -11.43 -33.08
C VAL A 532 -45.39 -12.11 -31.73
N PHE A 533 -44.15 -12.49 -31.41
CA PHE A 533 -43.80 -13.02 -30.10
C PHE A 533 -44.18 -12.04 -28.98
N GLY A 534 -43.85 -10.77 -29.19
CA GLY A 534 -44.19 -9.69 -28.28
C GLY A 534 -45.70 -9.51 -28.10
N SER A 535 -46.48 -9.56 -29.18
CA SER A 535 -47.94 -9.50 -29.11
C SER A 535 -48.50 -10.60 -28.20
N LYS A 536 -48.05 -11.85 -28.37
CA LYS A 536 -48.46 -12.96 -27.50
C LYS A 536 -48.04 -12.76 -26.03
N MET A 537 -46.90 -12.13 -25.76
CA MET A 537 -46.50 -11.77 -24.39
C MET A 537 -47.42 -10.70 -23.78
N LYS A 538 -47.93 -9.77 -24.61
CA LYS A 538 -48.93 -8.78 -24.19
C LYS A 538 -50.26 -9.44 -23.85
N ASP A 539 -50.75 -10.34 -24.70
CA ASP A 539 -52.01 -11.06 -24.50
C ASP A 539 -51.94 -11.97 -23.25
N LYS A 540 -50.74 -12.46 -22.91
CA LYS A 540 -50.48 -13.23 -21.69
C LYS A 540 -50.32 -12.38 -20.43
N GLY A 541 -50.24 -11.05 -20.54
CA GLY A 541 -50.06 -10.15 -19.40
C GLY A 541 -48.61 -10.03 -18.91
N VAL A 542 -47.64 -10.58 -19.64
CA VAL A 542 -46.20 -10.58 -19.28
C VAL A 542 -45.36 -9.62 -20.12
N TRP A 543 -45.99 -8.64 -20.77
CA TRP A 543 -45.33 -7.69 -21.67
C TRP A 543 -44.11 -6.99 -21.05
N ARG A 544 -44.29 -6.38 -19.86
CA ARG A 544 -43.24 -5.61 -19.20
C ARG A 544 -42.10 -6.52 -18.72
N TRP A 545 -42.44 -7.68 -18.17
CA TRP A 545 -41.48 -8.71 -17.76
C TRP A 545 -40.63 -9.19 -18.94
N TRP A 546 -41.26 -9.50 -20.08
CA TRP A 546 -40.58 -9.92 -21.29
C TRP A 546 -39.66 -8.82 -21.83
N ARG A 547 -40.13 -7.57 -21.91
CA ARG A 547 -39.32 -6.43 -22.37
C ARG A 547 -38.09 -6.21 -21.49
N LYS A 548 -38.23 -6.35 -20.16
CA LYS A 548 -37.11 -6.24 -19.21
C LYS A 548 -36.09 -7.37 -19.43
N GLY A 549 -36.55 -8.60 -19.57
CA GLY A 549 -35.68 -9.74 -19.89
C GLY A 549 -34.95 -9.55 -21.22
N MET A 550 -35.64 -9.06 -22.25
CA MET A 550 -35.04 -8.82 -23.57
C MET A 550 -34.11 -7.58 -23.62
N GLY A 551 -34.05 -6.77 -22.55
CA GLY A 551 -33.24 -5.55 -22.50
C GLY A 551 -33.83 -4.36 -23.26
N TYR A 552 -35.15 -4.35 -23.52
CA TYR A 552 -35.87 -3.25 -24.19
C TYR A 552 -36.32 -2.14 -23.25
N VAL A 553 -36.17 -2.36 -21.94
CA VAL A 553 -36.44 -1.41 -20.85
C VAL A 553 -35.46 -1.72 -19.72
N SER A 554 -34.89 -0.65 -19.16
CA SER A 554 -33.97 -0.65 -18.02
C SER A 554 -34.69 -0.84 -16.68
#